data_AF-A0A942H1Z3-F1
#
_entry.id   AF-A0A942H1Z3-F1
#
_cell.length_a   1.000
_cell.length_b   1.000
_cell.length_c   1.000
_cell.angle_alpha   90.00
_cell.angle_beta   90.00
_cell.angle_gamma   90.00
#
_symmetry.space_group_name_H-M   'P 1'
#
loop_
_entity.id
_entity.type
_entity.pdbx_description
1 polymer ?
#
loop_
_entity_poly.entity_id
_entity_poly.type
_entity_poly.pdbx_seq_one_letter_code
_entity_poly.pdbx_strand_id
1 'polypeptide(L)' 'MSTESLKLELIERLLRTNDEGLLKQVAALFRSARSEVDEDGLTDEHYNIVKDRYEEYKRGEGKSYTWEEVREMARKARKA' A
#
# COMPACT_ATOMS: atom_id res chain seq x y z
N MET A 1 -7.25 -33.49 -10.43
CA MET A 1 -6.94 -32.36 -11.33
C MET A 1 -5.47 -32.04 -11.14
N SER A 2 -4.69 -31.85 -12.20
CA SER A 2 -3.27 -31.48 -12.05
C SER A 2 -3.15 -29.97 -11.86
N THR A 3 -2.05 -29.52 -11.27
CA THR A 3 -1.75 -28.09 -11.13
C THR A 3 -1.73 -27.39 -12.50
N GLU A 4 -1.27 -28.10 -13.53
CA GLU A 4 -1.15 -27.59 -14.88
C GLU A 4 -2.52 -27.40 -15.54
N SER A 5 -3.44 -28.35 -15.37
CA SER A 5 -4.81 -28.20 -15.88
C SER A 5 -5.56 -27.09 -15.16
N LEU A 6 -5.35 -26.93 -13.85
CA LEU A 6 -5.94 -25.82 -13.08
C LEU A 6 -5.42 -24.45 -13.55
N LYS A 7 -4.13 -24.33 -13.85
CA LYS A 7 -3.55 -23.07 -14.36
C LYS A 7 -4.18 -22.66 -15.69
N LEU A 8 -4.33 -23.60 -16.62
CA LEU A 8 -4.93 -23.33 -17.94
C LEU A 8 -6.38 -22.86 -17.82
N GLU A 9 -7.18 -23.51 -16.96
CA GLU A 9 -8.57 -23.13 -16.71
C GLU A 9 -8.68 -21.70 -16.16
N LEU A 10 -7.82 -21.34 -15.20
CA LEU A 10 -7.80 -19.99 -14.63
C LEU A 10 -7.41 -18.92 -15.66
N ILE A 11 -6.42 -19.20 -16.52
CA ILE A 11 -6.01 -18.30 -17.60
C ILE A 11 -7.16 -18.08 -18.59
N GLU A 12 -7.82 -19.15 -19.02
CA GLU A 12 -8.96 -19.08 -19.95
C GLU A 12 -10.11 -18.25 -19.36
N ARG A 13 -10.40 -18.44 -18.07
CA ARG A 13 -11.45 -17.69 -17.36
C ARG A 13 -11.10 -16.20 -17.24
N LEU A 14 -9.85 -15.86 -16.95
CA LEU A 14 -9.39 -14.47 -16.89
C LEU A 14 -9.48 -13.78 -18.25
N LEU A 15 -9.09 -14.45 -19.33
CA LEU A 15 -9.16 -13.90 -20.69
C LEU A 15 -10.59 -13.55 -21.14
N ARG A 16 -11.60 -14.24 -20.60
CA ARG A 16 -13.01 -14.01 -20.92
C ARG A 16 -13.71 -13.05 -19.96
N THR A 17 -13.05 -12.66 -18.87
CA THR A 17 -13.65 -11.80 -17.85
C THR A 17 -13.49 -10.33 -18.23
N ASN A 18 -14.60 -9.62 -18.39
CA ASN A 18 -14.63 -8.17 -18.61
C ASN A 18 -15.06 -7.38 -17.36
N ASP A 19 -15.32 -8.09 -16.24
CA ASP A 19 -15.64 -7.46 -14.96
C ASP A 19 -14.36 -6.91 -14.30
N GLU A 20 -14.20 -5.59 -14.35
CA GLU A 20 -13.05 -4.88 -13.80
C GLU A 20 -12.89 -5.10 -12.27
N GLY A 21 -14.00 -5.20 -11.54
CA GLY A 21 -13.98 -5.40 -10.09
C GLY A 21 -13.39 -6.76 -9.73
N LEU A 22 -13.82 -7.80 -10.42
CA LEU A 22 -13.28 -9.15 -10.26
C LEU A 22 -11.80 -9.22 -10.63
N LEU A 23 -11.39 -8.58 -11.72
CA LEU A 23 -9.98 -8.53 -12.14
C LEU A 23 -9.10 -7.82 -11.09
N LYS A 24 -9.57 -6.74 -10.48
CA LYS A 24 -8.87 -6.05 -9.38
C LYS A 24 -8.68 -6.93 -8.15
N GLN A 25 -9.70 -7.72 -7.78
CA GLN A 25 -9.60 -8.65 -6.66
C GLN A 25 -8.55 -9.74 -6.93
N VAL A 26 -8.55 -10.33 -8.13
CA VAL A 26 -7.54 -11.33 -8.53
C VAL A 26 -6.13 -10.72 -8.50
N ALA A 27 -5.95 -9.50 -9.02
CA ALA A 27 -4.67 -8.80 -8.98
C ALA A 27 -4.20 -8.52 -7.54
N ALA A 28 -5.11 -8.20 -6.61
CA ALA A 28 -4.78 -8.05 -5.20
C ALA A 28 -4.31 -9.38 -4.58
N LEU A 29 -4.95 -10.50 -4.95
CA LEU A 29 -4.61 -11.83 -4.45
C LEU A 29 -3.21 -12.28 -4.88
N PHE A 30 -2.78 -11.93 -6.09
CA PHE A 30 -1.40 -12.18 -6.53
C PHE A 30 -0.38 -11.27 -5.86
N ARG A 31 -0.74 -10.02 -5.56
CA ARG A 31 0.14 -9.08 -4.84
C ARG A 31 0.37 -9.50 -3.39
N SER A 32 -0.69 -9.89 -2.69
CA SER A 32 -0.58 -10.39 -1.31
C SER A 32 0.16 -11.72 -1.23
N ALA A 33 -0.04 -12.63 -2.20
CA ALA A 33 0.67 -13.90 -2.27
C ALA A 33 2.18 -13.73 -2.51
N ARG A 34 2.62 -12.59 -3.04
CA ARG A 34 4.03 -12.31 -3.33
C ARG A 34 4.74 -11.53 -2.21
N SER A 35 4.04 -11.18 -1.12
CA SER A 35 4.51 -10.21 -0.10
C SER A 35 5.00 -8.89 -0.71
N GLU A 36 4.53 -8.51 -1.91
CA GLU A 36 4.85 -7.18 -2.49
C GLU A 36 4.13 -6.06 -1.73
N VAL A 37 3.08 -6.42 -0.99
CA VAL A 37 2.25 -5.53 -0.20
C VAL A 37 1.83 -6.29 1.05
N ASP A 38 2.09 -5.74 2.23
CA ASP A 38 1.64 -6.30 3.51
C ASP A 38 0.11 -6.21 3.65
N GLU A 39 -0.45 -6.89 4.67
CA GLU A 39 -1.90 -6.89 4.96
C GLU A 39 -2.51 -5.49 5.08
N ASP A 40 -1.71 -4.49 5.41
CA ASP A 40 -2.10 -3.08 5.55
C ASP A 40 -2.01 -2.27 4.24
N GLY A 41 -1.64 -2.90 3.13
CA GLY A 41 -1.53 -2.24 1.84
C GLY A 41 -0.23 -1.46 1.64
N LEU A 42 0.74 -1.56 2.56
CA LEU A 42 2.04 -0.91 2.45
C LEU A 42 3.07 -1.82 1.78
N THR A 43 3.90 -1.23 0.93
CA THR A 43 5.07 -1.89 0.36
C THR A 43 6.27 -1.70 1.29
N ASP A 44 7.32 -2.50 1.12
CA ASP A 44 8.60 -2.33 1.82
C ASP A 44 9.15 -0.90 1.67
N GLU A 45 8.95 -0.28 0.51
CA GLU A 45 9.38 1.09 0.24
C GLU A 45 8.65 2.10 1.13
N HIS A 46 7.34 1.93 1.34
CA HIS A 46 6.59 2.77 2.28
C HIS A 46 7.09 2.64 3.72
N TYR A 47 7.42 1.41 4.13
CA TYR A 47 7.99 1.15 5.45
C TYR A 47 9.38 1.78 5.62
N ASN A 48 10.22 1.74 4.58
CA ASN A 48 11.53 2.37 4.60
C ASN A 48 11.42 3.90 4.78
N ILE A 49 10.44 4.55 4.12
CA ILE A 49 10.20 6.00 4.32
C ILE A 49 9.89 6.32 5.79
N VAL A 50 9.04 5.53 6.45
CA VAL A 50 8.70 5.76 7.87
C VAL A 50 9.91 5.51 8.76
N LYS A 51 10.67 4.46 8.48
CA LYS A 51 11.89 4.12 9.21
C LYS A 51 12.93 5.25 9.11
N ASP A 52 13.21 5.76 7.92
CA ASP A 52 14.19 6.82 7.71
C ASP A 52 13.82 8.09 8.48
N ARG A 53 12.55 8.49 8.44
CA ARG A 53 12.04 9.65 9.19
C ARG A 53 12.16 9.47 10.69
N TYR A 54 11.96 8.25 11.18
CA TYR A 54 12.13 7.94 12.60
C TYR A 54 13.60 7.99 13.03
N GLU A 55 14.53 7.55 12.17
CA GLU A 55 15.96 7.67 12.44
C GLU A 55 16.43 9.12 12.42
N GLU A 56 15.95 9.94 11.46
CA GLU A 56 16.20 11.39 11.45
C GLU A 56 15.69 12.06 12.74
N TYR A 57 14.48 11.71 13.19
CA TYR A 57 13.93 12.20 14.44
C TYR A 57 14.82 11.83 15.64
N LYS A 58 15.31 10.59 15.71
CA LYS A 58 16.25 10.15 16.76
C LYS A 58 17.56 10.93 16.75
N ARG A 59 18.04 11.34 15.57
CA ARG A 59 19.24 12.18 15.41
C ARG A 59 18.98 13.67 15.65
N GLY A 60 17.73 14.08 15.85
CA GLY A 60 17.35 15.49 15.98
C GLY A 60 17.35 16.27 14.65
N GLU A 61 17.48 15.57 13.53
CA GLU A 61 17.45 16.11 12.16
C GLU A 61 16.04 16.07 11.57
N GLY A 62 15.17 15.24 12.15
CA GLY A 62 13.80 15.06 11.71
C GLY A 62 12.93 16.27 12.05
N LYS A 63 12.11 16.69 11.09
CA LYS A 63 11.15 17.78 11.27
C LYS A 63 10.00 17.30 12.16
N SER A 64 10.01 17.70 13.44
CA SER A 64 8.92 17.49 14.38
C SER A 64 8.16 18.78 14.64
N TYR A 65 6.90 18.66 15.05
CA TYR A 65 6.06 19.81 15.40
C TYR A 65 5.47 19.65 16.79
N THR A 66 5.36 20.74 17.53
CA THR A 66 4.61 20.75 18.79
C THR A 66 3.10 20.71 18.52
N TRP A 67 2.34 20.39 19.56
CA TRP A 67 0.89 20.39 19.48
C TRP A 67 0.32 21.78 19.13
N GLU A 68 0.93 22.86 19.64
CA GLU A 68 0.52 24.22 19.27
C GLU A 68 0.72 24.50 17.79
N GLU A 69 1.87 24.11 17.24
CA GLU A 69 2.21 24.31 15.83
C GLU A 69 1.26 23.54 14.91
N VAL A 70 0.96 22.27 15.25
CA VAL A 70 -0.03 21.46 14.52
C VAL A 70 -1.41 22.11 14.56
N ARG A 71 -1.82 22.62 15.73
CA ARG A 71 -3.12 23.27 15.89
C ARG A 71 -3.22 24.56 15.08
N GLU A 72 -2.13 25.32 14.96
CA GLU A 72 -2.08 26.53 14.14
C GLU A 72 -2.14 26.21 12.64
N MET A 73 -1.38 25.22 12.19
CA MET A 73 -1.40 24.75 10.79
C MET A 73 -2.80 24.28 10.37
N ALA A 74 -3.47 23.48 11.21
CA ALA A 74 -4.83 23.01 10.94
C ALA A 74 -5.86 24.15 10.84
N ARG A 75 -5.70 25.21 11.66
CA ARG A 75 -6.56 26.40 11.58
C ARG A 75 -6.31 27.22 10.31
N LYS A 76 -5.05 27.34 9.88
CA LYS A 76 -4.68 28.04 8.64
C LYS A 76 -5.22 27.30 7.42
N ALA A 77 -5.10 25.98 7.37
CA ALA A 77 -5.62 25.15 6.28
C ALA A 77 -7.15 25.24 6.10
N ARG A 78 -7.91 25.45 7.18
CA ARG A 78 -9.37 25.66 7.12
C ARG A 78 -9.81 27.04 6.63
N LYS A 79 -8.89 28.01 6.57
CA LYS A 79 -9.17 29.38 6.12
C LYS A 79 -8.75 29.65 4.67
N ALA A 80 -8.00 28.72 4.06
CA ALA A 80 -7.64 28.71 2.65
C ALA A 80 -8.70 27.95 1.85
#